data_AF-A0A967YV94-F1
#
_entry.id   AF-A0A967YV94-F1
#
_cell.length_a   1.000
_cell.length_b   1.000
_cell.length_c   1.000
_cell.angle_alpha   90.00
_cell.angle_beta   90.00
_cell.angle_gamma   90.00
#
_symmetry.space_group_name_H-M   'P 1'
#
loop_
_entity.id
_entity.type
_entity.pdbx_description
1 polymer ?
#
loop_
_entity_poly.entity_id
_entity_poly.type
_entity_poly.pdbx_seq_one_letter_code
_entity_poly.pdbx_strand_id
1 'polypeptide(L)'
;KPISNLTGHQVGRYLVHAGKALPNVFHLSMSRVHVGEVYAVEPFVTVPDAAGKVRGGKEAHIFRFRKRKSLKNDYAKRLLNYIEKNFRTLPFSERWLQGYVPTRYYSAAFSELLSSKSLMAYPVFIEASGKPVAQAEHTVVITKDGCQVLT
;
A
#
# COMPACT_ATOMS: atom_id res chain seq x y z
N LYS A 1 22.70 4.67 -0.44
CA LYS A 1 22.27 4.33 0.94
C LYS A 1 20.86 3.74 0.88
N PRO A 2 20.57 2.59 1.52
CA PRO A 2 19.23 2.03 1.54
C PRO A 2 18.24 2.91 2.33
N ILE A 3 16.97 2.93 1.92
CA ILE A 3 15.89 3.48 2.74
C ILE A 3 15.53 2.42 3.80
N SER A 4 15.73 2.74 5.07
CA SER A 4 15.65 1.77 6.16
C SER A 4 14.23 1.39 6.60
N ASN A 5 13.25 2.27 6.39
CA ASN A 5 11.85 2.08 6.81
C ASN A 5 10.88 1.83 5.63
N LEU A 6 11.41 1.45 4.47
CA LEU A 6 10.67 0.79 3.39
C LEU A 6 11.31 -0.57 3.13
N THR A 7 10.47 -1.58 2.92
CA THR A 7 10.86 -2.98 2.89
C THR A 7 10.02 -3.69 1.85
N GLY A 8 10.59 -4.73 1.23
CA GLY A 8 9.76 -5.73 0.56
C GLY A 8 8.81 -6.42 1.52
N HIS A 9 7.90 -7.22 0.98
CA HIS A 9 6.86 -7.85 1.78
C HIS A 9 6.34 -9.14 1.17
N GLN A 10 5.77 -9.99 2.02
CA GLN A 10 5.00 -11.13 1.56
C GLN A 10 3.72 -10.66 0.87
N VAL A 11 3.37 -11.34 -0.22
CA VAL A 11 2.15 -11.15 -1.00
C VAL A 11 1.25 -12.36 -0.81
N GLY A 12 -0.05 -12.09 -0.62
CA GLY A 12 -1.08 -13.10 -0.48
C GLY A 12 -2.24 -12.86 -1.45
N ARG A 13 -3.14 -13.84 -1.54
CA ARG A 13 -4.32 -13.72 -2.41
C ARG A 13 -5.20 -12.55 -1.96
N TYR A 14 -5.36 -11.55 -2.83
CA TYR A 14 -6.03 -10.27 -2.54
C TYR A 14 -5.40 -9.45 -1.39
N LEU A 15 -4.19 -9.78 -0.95
CA LEU A 15 -3.49 -9.08 0.12
C LEU A 15 -2.10 -8.70 -0.38
N VAL A 16 -1.92 -7.43 -0.76
CA VAL A 16 -0.62 -6.92 -1.21
C VAL A 16 0.42 -7.10 -0.10
N HIS A 17 0.10 -6.69 1.13
CA HIS A 17 0.96 -6.86 2.31
C HIS A 17 0.39 -7.95 3.22
N ALA A 18 0.97 -9.16 3.18
CA ALA A 18 0.49 -10.35 3.90
C ALA A 18 1.13 -10.54 5.30
N GLY A 19 2.00 -9.64 5.73
CA GLY A 19 2.43 -9.52 7.14
C GLY A 19 3.90 -9.77 7.41
N LYS A 20 4.64 -10.49 6.55
CA LYS A 20 6.11 -10.60 6.66
C LYS A 20 6.78 -9.50 5.84
N ALA A 21 7.74 -8.81 6.45
CA ALA A 21 8.59 -7.82 5.79
C ALA A 21 9.92 -8.44 5.35
N LEU A 22 10.48 -7.92 4.26
CA LEU A 22 11.80 -8.21 3.74
C LEU A 22 12.63 -6.91 3.77
N PRO A 23 13.37 -6.65 4.86
CA PRO A 23 13.97 -5.35 5.10
C PRO A 23 15.18 -5.07 4.19
N ASN A 24 15.33 -3.80 3.80
CA ASN A 24 16.46 -3.31 2.98
C ASN A 24 17.73 -3.03 3.80
N VAL A 25 17.64 -3.15 5.12
CA VAL A 25 18.74 -3.06 6.06
C VAL A 25 18.66 -4.23 7.03
N PHE A 26 19.80 -4.62 7.62
CA PHE A 26 19.82 -5.69 8.60
C PHE A 26 18.85 -5.40 9.75
N HIS A 27 17.97 -6.36 10.06
CA HIS A 27 17.05 -6.31 11.19
C HIS A 27 16.99 -7.68 11.83
N LEU A 28 17.07 -7.74 13.17
CA LEU A 28 16.91 -9.00 13.89
C LEU A 28 15.45 -9.46 13.79
N SER A 29 15.18 -10.56 13.11
CA SER A 29 13.83 -11.09 12.91
C SER A 29 13.85 -12.60 13.07
N MET A 30 12.86 -13.13 13.79
CA MET A 30 12.61 -14.57 13.89
C MET A 30 11.75 -15.09 12.73
N SER A 31 11.26 -14.20 11.86
CA SER A 31 10.44 -14.58 10.71
C SER A 31 11.27 -15.35 9.69
N ARG A 32 10.76 -16.50 9.27
CA ARG A 32 11.35 -17.34 8.22
C ARG A 32 10.53 -17.27 6.93
N VAL A 33 11.25 -17.41 5.83
CA VAL A 33 10.69 -17.59 4.48
C VAL A 33 10.42 -19.08 4.26
N HIS A 34 9.26 -19.44 3.71
CA HIS A 34 8.85 -20.83 3.48
C HIS A 34 8.52 -21.08 2.01
N VAL A 35 8.68 -22.33 1.58
CA VAL A 35 8.32 -22.79 0.24
C VAL A 35 6.84 -22.49 -0.05
N GLY A 36 6.56 -21.97 -1.24
CA GLY A 36 5.23 -21.58 -1.69
C GLY A 36 4.80 -20.17 -1.29
N GLU A 37 5.54 -19.49 -0.42
CA GLU A 37 5.31 -18.07 -0.14
C GLU A 37 5.71 -17.19 -1.33
N VAL A 38 5.01 -16.08 -1.52
CA VAL A 38 5.28 -15.09 -2.58
C VAL A 38 5.74 -13.81 -1.92
N TYR A 39 6.76 -13.16 -2.49
CA TYR A 39 7.33 -11.93 -1.96
C TYR A 39 7.53 -10.89 -3.06
N ALA A 40 7.22 -9.64 -2.72
CA ALA A 40 7.76 -8.46 -3.38
C ALA A 40 9.15 -8.18 -2.80
N VAL A 41 10.16 -8.17 -3.68
CA VAL A 41 11.54 -7.79 -3.35
C VAL A 41 11.80 -6.42 -3.96
N GLU A 42 11.74 -5.38 -3.12
CA GLU A 42 11.76 -3.98 -3.54
C GLU A 42 12.84 -3.17 -2.79
N PRO A 43 14.11 -3.21 -3.24
CA PRO A 43 15.13 -2.32 -2.75
C PRO A 43 14.84 -0.85 -3.09
N PHE A 44 14.89 0.00 -2.07
CA PHE A 44 14.90 1.45 -2.21
C PHE A 44 16.26 2.00 -1.81
N VAL A 45 16.85 2.84 -2.67
CA VAL A 45 18.12 3.51 -2.40
C VAL A 45 18.03 5.01 -2.64
N THR A 46 18.82 5.76 -1.88
CA THR A 46 18.99 7.20 -2.01
C THR A 46 20.48 7.58 -1.96
N VAL A 47 20.79 8.85 -2.21
CA VAL A 47 22.16 9.38 -2.22
C VAL A 47 22.84 9.29 -0.83
N PRO A 48 24.18 9.27 -0.76
CA PRO A 48 24.90 9.06 0.51
C PRO A 48 24.62 10.10 1.60
N ASP A 49 24.39 11.37 1.25
CA ASP A 49 24.12 12.48 2.17
C ASP A 49 22.64 12.60 2.57
N ALA A 50 21.76 11.77 2.04
CA ALA A 50 20.35 11.74 2.41
C ALA A 50 20.11 11.10 3.79
N ALA A 51 18.93 11.35 4.36
CA ALA A 51 18.54 10.79 5.65
C ALA A 51 18.38 9.25 5.62
N GLY A 52 18.09 8.64 4.47
CA GLY A 52 17.99 7.17 4.35
C GLY A 52 16.73 6.59 4.99
N LYS A 53 15.67 7.39 5.05
CA LYS A 53 14.34 7.03 5.55
C LYS A 53 13.29 7.90 4.90
N VAL A 54 12.06 7.41 4.80
CA VAL A 54 10.91 8.19 4.32
C VAL A 54 10.04 8.68 5.48
N ARG A 55 9.30 9.75 5.23
CA ARG A 55 8.22 10.26 6.10
C ARG A 55 6.92 10.36 5.31
N GLY A 56 5.79 10.23 5.99
CA GLY A 56 4.48 10.47 5.40
C GLY A 56 4.27 11.96 5.10
N GLY A 57 3.82 12.27 3.89
CA GLY A 57 3.33 13.59 3.50
C GLY A 57 1.91 13.87 4.00
N LYS A 58 1.39 15.05 3.64
CA LYS A 58 -0.01 15.45 3.94
C LYS A 58 -1.02 14.87 2.95
N GLU A 59 -0.55 14.51 1.77
CA GLU A 59 -1.38 14.04 0.65
C GLU A 59 -1.47 12.52 0.65
N ALA A 60 -2.63 12.02 0.22
CA ALA A 60 -2.87 10.61 -0.03
C ALA A 60 -3.74 10.45 -1.27
N HIS A 61 -3.35 9.56 -2.17
CA HIS A 61 -4.07 9.29 -3.42
C HIS A 61 -4.40 7.81 -3.60
N ILE A 62 -3.89 6.96 -2.69
CA ILE A 62 -4.10 5.52 -2.69
C ILE A 62 -4.83 5.16 -1.40
N PHE A 63 -5.86 4.34 -1.54
CA PHE A 63 -6.78 3.99 -0.47
C PHE A 63 -7.05 2.49 -0.50
N ARG A 64 -7.49 1.95 0.65
CA ARG A 64 -7.92 0.56 0.78
C ARG A 64 -9.21 0.49 1.57
N PHE A 65 -10.11 -0.40 1.16
CA PHE A 65 -11.23 -0.79 2.00
C PHE A 65 -10.72 -1.45 3.29
N ARG A 66 -11.16 -0.93 4.43
CA ARG A 66 -10.76 -1.45 5.74
C ARG A 66 -11.86 -2.29 6.37
N LYS A 67 -13.06 -1.74 6.47
CA LYS A 67 -14.24 -2.41 7.04
C LYS A 67 -15.50 -1.58 6.81
N ARG A 68 -16.66 -2.22 6.86
CA ARG A 68 -17.95 -1.50 6.89
C ARG A 68 -18.14 -0.73 8.20
N LYS A 69 -18.69 0.47 8.07
CA LYS A 69 -19.14 1.34 9.17
C LYS A 69 -20.50 1.92 8.85
N SER A 70 -21.18 2.42 9.87
CA SER A 70 -22.41 3.19 9.68
C SER A 70 -22.07 4.52 9.02
N LEU A 71 -22.79 4.84 7.93
CA LEU A 71 -22.63 6.05 7.14
C LEU A 71 -23.97 6.75 7.03
N LYS A 72 -23.97 8.08 7.05
CA LYS A 72 -25.16 8.92 6.91
C LYS A 72 -25.41 9.25 5.43
N ASN A 73 -24.36 9.59 4.67
CA ASN A 73 -24.50 9.99 3.27
C ASN A 73 -24.77 8.79 2.35
N ASP A 74 -25.85 8.84 1.57
CA ASP A 74 -26.21 7.77 0.63
C ASP A 74 -25.19 7.58 -0.50
N TYR A 75 -24.54 8.66 -0.94
CA TYR A 75 -23.44 8.55 -1.91
C TYR A 75 -22.20 7.89 -1.29
N ALA A 76 -21.94 8.09 0.02
CA ALA A 76 -20.88 7.38 0.72
C ALA A 76 -21.20 5.88 0.81
N LYS A 77 -22.44 5.51 1.13
CA LYS A 77 -22.90 4.10 1.11
C LYS A 77 -22.72 3.47 -0.29
N ARG A 78 -23.13 4.19 -1.34
CA ARG A 78 -22.96 3.75 -2.74
C ARG A 78 -21.49 3.53 -3.09
N LEU A 79 -20.62 4.48 -2.77
CA LEU A 79 -19.18 4.38 -2.99
C LEU A 79 -18.58 3.20 -2.23
N LEU A 80 -18.89 3.05 -0.94
CA LEU A 80 -18.36 1.96 -0.13
C LEU A 80 -18.75 0.58 -0.69
N ASN A 81 -20.02 0.42 -1.08
CA ASN A 81 -20.50 -0.81 -1.71
C ASN A 81 -19.75 -1.12 -3.01
N TYR A 82 -19.51 -0.10 -3.85
CA TYR A 82 -18.75 -0.25 -5.09
C TYR A 82 -17.29 -0.63 -4.81
N ILE A 83 -16.64 0.08 -3.89
CA ILE A 83 -15.24 -0.14 -3.52
C ILE A 83 -15.06 -1.57 -3.01
N GLU A 84 -15.90 -2.03 -2.08
CA GLU A 84 -15.80 -3.38 -1.51
C GLU A 84 -16.04 -4.47 -2.56
N LYS A 85 -17.05 -4.29 -3.43
CA LYS A 85 -17.38 -5.26 -4.47
C LYS A 85 -16.26 -5.39 -5.51
N ASN A 86 -15.68 -4.27 -5.95
CA ASN A 86 -14.76 -4.24 -7.07
C ASN A 86 -13.28 -4.39 -6.66
N PHE A 87 -12.88 -3.83 -5.53
CA PHE A 87 -11.48 -3.83 -5.09
C PHE A 87 -11.22 -4.80 -3.93
N ARG A 88 -12.27 -5.21 -3.21
CA ARG A 88 -12.17 -6.06 -2.01
C ARG A 88 -11.17 -5.46 -1.02
N THR A 89 -10.02 -6.10 -0.84
CA THR A 89 -8.94 -5.66 0.05
C THR A 89 -7.75 -5.03 -0.69
N LEU A 90 -7.79 -4.97 -2.02
CA LEU A 90 -6.74 -4.37 -2.83
C LEU A 90 -6.78 -2.83 -2.76
N PRO A 91 -5.63 -2.16 -2.85
CA PRO A 91 -5.58 -0.71 -2.97
C PRO A 91 -6.24 -0.19 -4.26
N PHE A 92 -6.79 1.02 -4.19
CA PHE A 92 -7.39 1.72 -5.32
C PHE A 92 -7.08 3.23 -5.25
N SER A 93 -7.36 3.96 -6.33
CA SER A 93 -7.24 5.42 -6.39
C SER A 93 -8.59 6.08 -6.66
N GLU A 94 -8.75 7.35 -6.26
CA GLU A 94 -9.97 8.14 -6.52
C GLU A 94 -10.27 8.29 -8.02
N ARG A 95 -9.22 8.27 -8.86
CA ARG A 95 -9.35 8.29 -10.32
C ARG A 95 -10.21 7.16 -10.86
N TRP A 96 -10.20 6.00 -10.21
CA TRP A 96 -11.02 4.85 -10.62
C TRP A 96 -12.49 4.95 -10.18
N LEU A 97 -12.82 5.95 -9.36
CA LEU A 97 -14.18 6.23 -8.87
C LEU A 97 -14.85 7.37 -9.64
N GLN A 98 -14.13 7.99 -10.58
CA GLN A 98 -14.62 9.14 -11.34
C GLN A 98 -15.92 8.78 -12.07
N GLY A 99 -16.95 9.63 -11.91
CA GLY A 99 -18.25 9.43 -12.54
C GLY A 99 -19.18 8.42 -11.86
N TYR A 100 -18.72 7.66 -10.85
CA TYR A 100 -19.58 6.68 -10.18
C TYR A 100 -20.69 7.32 -9.32
N VAL A 101 -20.40 8.50 -8.76
CA VAL A 101 -21.38 9.39 -8.12
C VAL A 101 -21.25 10.79 -8.68
N PRO A 102 -22.31 11.63 -8.63
CA PRO A 102 -22.24 12.99 -9.15
C PRO A 102 -21.16 13.82 -8.46
N THR A 103 -20.35 14.53 -9.24
CA THR A 103 -19.15 15.27 -8.78
C THR A 103 -19.41 16.17 -7.58
N ARG A 104 -20.56 16.87 -7.55
CA ARG A 104 -20.95 17.76 -6.45
C ARG A 104 -21.11 17.08 -5.09
N TYR A 105 -21.31 15.76 -5.05
CA TYR A 105 -21.46 15.00 -3.80
C TYR A 105 -20.23 14.16 -3.45
N TYR A 106 -19.30 14.00 -4.40
CA TYR A 106 -18.17 13.08 -4.26
C TYR A 106 -17.28 13.44 -3.07
N SER A 107 -16.86 14.71 -2.95
CA SER A 107 -15.95 15.15 -1.89
C SER A 107 -16.50 14.91 -0.47
N ALA A 108 -17.76 15.29 -0.23
CA ALA A 108 -18.41 15.05 1.06
C ALA A 108 -18.58 13.56 1.37
N ALA A 109 -18.96 12.76 0.37
CA ALA A 109 -19.11 11.31 0.53
C ALA A 109 -17.79 10.62 0.83
N PHE A 110 -16.72 10.95 0.09
CA PHE A 110 -15.40 10.36 0.27
C PHE A 110 -14.77 10.76 1.61
N SER A 111 -14.95 12.02 2.03
CA SER A 111 -14.52 12.50 3.35
C SER A 111 -15.18 11.73 4.51
N GLU A 112 -16.47 11.39 4.39
CA GLU A 112 -17.15 10.54 5.38
C GLU A 112 -16.53 9.13 5.44
N LEU A 113 -16.17 8.54 4.29
CA LEU A 113 -15.54 7.23 4.24
C LEU A 113 -14.17 7.20 4.96
N LEU A 114 -13.39 8.27 4.85
CA LEU A 114 -12.11 8.40 5.54
C LEU A 114 -12.28 8.67 7.04
N SER A 115 -13.09 9.66 7.40
CA SER A 115 -13.34 10.04 8.81
C SER A 115 -14.02 8.92 9.62
N SER A 116 -14.92 8.15 9.01
CA SER A 116 -15.52 6.95 9.60
C SER A 116 -14.53 5.78 9.74
N LYS A 117 -13.34 5.85 9.12
CA LYS A 117 -12.36 4.78 9.02
C LYS A 117 -12.89 3.54 8.28
N SER A 118 -13.84 3.74 7.38
CA SER A 118 -14.28 2.71 6.43
C SER A 118 -13.19 2.41 5.40
N LEU A 119 -12.45 3.46 5.03
CA LEU A 119 -11.24 3.39 4.22
C LEU A 119 -10.00 3.65 5.07
N MET A 120 -8.87 3.18 4.57
CA MET A 120 -7.52 3.52 5.02
C MET A 120 -6.81 4.25 3.87
N ALA A 121 -6.15 5.35 4.17
CA ALA A 121 -5.32 6.10 3.22
C ALA A 121 -3.86 5.69 3.35
N TYR A 122 -3.16 5.62 2.22
CA TYR A 122 -1.72 5.49 2.14
C TYR A 122 -1.13 6.85 1.77
N PRO A 123 -0.44 7.54 2.70
CA PRO A 123 0.14 8.83 2.41
C PRO A 123 1.27 8.70 1.39
N VAL A 124 1.53 9.77 0.65
CA VAL A 124 2.74 9.88 -0.18
C VAL A 124 3.96 9.80 0.73
N PHE A 125 4.87 8.87 0.46
CA PHE A 125 6.15 8.78 1.17
C PHE A 125 7.20 9.62 0.47
N ILE A 126 7.89 10.46 1.26
CA ILE A 126 8.92 11.38 0.79
C ILE A 126 10.20 11.07 1.57
N GLU A 127 11.34 10.98 0.90
CA GLU A 127 12.65 10.88 1.56
C GLU A 127 12.80 12.05 2.54
N ALA A 128 13.22 11.78 3.77
CA ALA A 128 13.06 12.75 4.86
C ALA A 128 13.87 14.05 4.66
N SER A 129 14.97 14.01 3.92
CA SER A 129 15.77 15.17 3.49
C SER A 129 15.39 15.71 2.10
N GLY A 130 14.34 15.18 1.47
CA GLY A 130 13.86 15.59 0.15
C GLY A 130 14.75 15.17 -1.01
N LYS A 131 15.67 14.21 -0.79
CA LYS A 131 16.62 13.77 -1.80
C LYS A 131 16.01 12.72 -2.73
N PRO A 132 16.57 12.54 -3.94
CA PRO A 132 16.08 11.53 -4.89
C PRO A 132 16.15 10.11 -4.32
N VAL A 133 15.19 9.28 -4.74
CA VAL A 133 15.11 7.86 -4.42
C VAL A 133 15.02 7.09 -5.73
N ALA A 134 15.74 5.98 -5.82
CA ALA A 134 15.59 4.98 -6.87
C ALA A 134 15.04 3.69 -6.25
N GLN A 135 14.20 2.99 -7.00
CA GLN A 135 13.64 1.70 -6.62
C GLN A 135 13.63 0.78 -7.84
N ALA A 136 13.79 -0.52 -7.57
CA ALA A 136 13.48 -1.61 -8.47
C ALA A 136 12.70 -2.66 -7.68
N GLU A 137 11.88 -3.46 -8.36
CA GLU A 137 11.08 -4.49 -7.71
C GLU A 137 10.86 -5.69 -8.61
N HIS A 138 10.94 -6.88 -8.01
CA HIS A 138 10.45 -8.11 -8.60
C HIS A 138 9.53 -8.86 -7.65
N THR A 139 8.57 -9.58 -8.22
CA THR A 139 7.80 -10.58 -7.47
C THR A 139 8.45 -11.95 -7.63
N VAL A 140 8.68 -12.65 -6.52
CA VAL A 140 9.25 -13.99 -6.51
C VAL A 140 8.35 -14.98 -5.78
N VAL A 141 8.35 -16.23 -6.22
CA VAL A 141 7.79 -17.36 -5.47
C VAL A 141 8.91 -18.24 -4.95
N ILE A 142 8.82 -18.63 -3.67
CA ILE A 142 9.83 -19.45 -3.02
C ILE A 142 9.62 -20.91 -3.40
N THR A 143 10.67 -21.55 -3.88
CA THR A 143 10.70 -22.97 -4.25
C THR A 143 11.55 -23.75 -3.24
N LYS A 144 11.62 -25.07 -3.37
CA LYS A 144 12.44 -25.91 -2.48
C LYS A 144 13.93 -25.58 -2.56
N ASP A 145 14.40 -25.19 -3.74
CA ASP A 145 15.81 -25.01 -4.07
C ASP A 145 16.20 -23.53 -4.27
N GLY A 146 15.30 -22.59 -3.96
CA GLY A 146 15.54 -21.15 -4.11
C GLY A 146 14.27 -20.35 -4.35
N CYS A 147 14.25 -19.56 -5.42
CA CYS A 147 13.06 -18.82 -5.84
C CYS A 147 12.95 -18.77 -7.37
N GLN A 148 11.72 -18.60 -7.84
CA GLN A 148 11.43 -18.26 -9.23
C GLN A 148 10.99 -16.80 -9.31
N VAL A 149 11.61 -16.04 -10.20
CA VAL A 149 11.21 -14.65 -10.51
C VAL A 149 10.03 -14.67 -11.47
N LEU A 150 8.94 -13.97 -11.12
CA LEU A 150 7.68 -13.97 -11.86
C LEU A 150 7.51 -12.76 -12.78
N THR A 151 8.28 -11.69 -12.53
CA THR A 151 8.21 -10.42 -13.27
C THR A 151 9.55 -10.04 -13.86
#